data_AF-A0A1H6JKY4-F1
#
_entry.id   AF-A0A1H6JKY4-F1
#
_cell.length_a   1.000
_cell.length_b   1.000
_cell.length_c   1.000
_cell.angle_alpha   90.00
_cell.angle_beta   90.00
_cell.angle_gamma   90.00
#
_symmetry.space_group_name_H-M   'P 1'
#
loop_
_entity.id
_entity.type
_entity.pdbx_description
1 polymer ?
#
loop_
_entity_poly.entity_id
_entity_poly.type
_entity_poly.pdbx_seq_one_letter_code
_entity_poly.pdbx_strand_id
1 'polypeptide(L)'
;MQLHDIKTLFTDDRAVSPVIGVILMVAITVILAAVIGTFVLGLGDDLQNNQPTASFNMNFNANGSAPESVTISHGGGDVISSSDQVTVAVTGDKVLNDSSDEAPSEAPFDWNEEIGAGDSETLYVYNGTTNDNDAEGYWNGETVTVNWQSANGDSSATLASQTAP
;
A
#
# COMPACT_ATOMS: atom_id res chain seq x y z
N MET A 1 -64.07 55.67 15.21
CA MET A 1 -62.82 55.31 14.51
C MET A 1 -62.45 53.89 14.89
N GLN A 2 -62.29 53.06 13.87
CA GLN A 2 -62.16 51.60 13.94
C GLN A 2 -60.83 51.19 14.56
N LEU A 3 -60.86 50.17 15.42
CA LEU A 3 -59.71 49.58 16.12
C LEU A 3 -59.62 48.07 15.81
N HIS A 4 -60.07 47.68 14.62
CA HIS A 4 -59.80 46.38 14.04
C HIS A 4 -58.53 46.49 13.19
N ASP A 5 -57.74 45.42 13.17
CA ASP A 5 -56.67 45.19 12.17
C ASP A 5 -55.23 45.65 12.47
N ILE A 6 -54.79 45.60 13.74
CA ILE A 6 -53.33 45.47 14.02
C ILE A 6 -52.94 44.01 14.28
N LYS A 7 -53.86 43.17 14.77
CA LYS A 7 -53.59 41.75 15.03
C LYS A 7 -53.51 40.91 13.77
N THR A 8 -54.18 41.32 12.69
CA THR A 8 -54.19 40.65 11.38
C THR A 8 -52.89 40.81 10.59
N LEU A 9 -52.08 41.83 10.91
CA LEU A 9 -50.75 42.05 10.30
C LEU A 9 -49.65 41.14 10.88
N PHE A 10 -49.88 40.52 12.04
CA PHE A 10 -48.95 39.58 12.68
C PHE A 10 -49.42 38.11 12.58
N THR A 11 -50.63 37.87 12.07
CA THR A 11 -51.15 36.53 11.71
C THR A 11 -51.20 36.31 10.19
N ASP A 12 -50.37 37.03 9.43
CA ASP A 12 -49.91 36.49 8.15
C ASP A 12 -48.91 35.39 8.48
N ASP A 13 -49.47 34.21 8.76
CA ASP A 13 -48.82 32.94 8.58
C ASP A 13 -48.39 32.91 7.11
N ARG A 14 -47.23 33.53 6.83
CA ARG A 14 -46.51 33.43 5.56
C ARG A 14 -46.07 31.98 5.47
N ALA A 15 -47.05 31.13 5.19
CA ALA A 15 -46.88 29.81 4.67
C ALA A 15 -46.00 29.99 3.44
N VAL A 16 -44.72 29.66 3.65
CA VAL A 16 -43.74 29.54 2.59
C VAL A 16 -44.43 28.77 1.48
N SER A 17 -44.47 29.32 0.27
CA SER A 17 -45.28 28.72 -0.80
C SER A 17 -44.85 27.25 -0.95
N PRO A 18 -45.78 26.31 -1.20
CA PRO A 18 -45.46 24.88 -1.33
C PRO A 18 -44.26 24.62 -2.26
N VAL A 19 -44.10 25.46 -3.28
CA VAL A 19 -43.01 25.41 -4.24
C VAL A 19 -41.68 25.87 -3.65
N ILE A 20 -41.66 26.98 -2.89
CA ILE A 20 -40.42 27.48 -2.27
C ILE A 20 -39.93 26.50 -1.20
N GLY A 21 -40.83 25.86 -0.44
CA GLY A 21 -40.47 24.83 0.52
C GLY A 21 -39.80 23.62 -0.13
N VAL A 22 -40.34 23.17 -1.27
CA VAL A 22 -39.76 22.04 -2.03
C VAL A 22 -38.39 22.39 -2.60
N ILE A 23 -38.23 23.59 -3.19
CA ILE A 23 -36.94 24.03 -3.73
C ILE A 23 -35.88 24.08 -2.63
N LEU A 24 -36.22 24.64 -1.46
CA LEU A 24 -35.29 24.73 -0.33
C LEU A 24 -34.93 23.36 0.24
N MET A 25 -35.91 22.46 0.35
CA MET A 25 -35.67 21.09 0.82
C MET A 25 -34.73 20.34 -0.12
N VAL A 26 -35.00 20.37 -1.43
CA VAL A 26 -34.16 19.70 -2.44
C VAL A 26 -32.77 20.33 -2.49
N ALA A 27 -32.66 21.66 -2.42
CA ALA A 27 -31.37 22.34 -2.45
C ALA A 27 -30.46 21.88 -1.29
N ILE A 28 -30.98 21.82 -0.07
CA ILE A 28 -30.20 21.40 1.10
C ILE A 28 -29.82 19.92 0.99
N THR A 29 -30.73 19.04 0.59
CA THR A 29 -30.40 17.62 0.45
C THR A 29 -29.37 17.36 -0.65
N VAL A 30 -29.41 18.10 -1.76
CA VAL A 30 -28.40 18.01 -2.82
C VAL A 30 -27.03 18.47 -2.32
N ILE A 31 -26.97 19.58 -1.57
CA ILE A 31 -25.71 20.06 -0.96
C ILE A 31 -25.18 19.03 0.03
N LEU A 32 -26.01 18.54 0.95
CA LEU A 32 -25.58 17.55 1.95
C LEU A 32 -25.12 16.24 1.29
N ALA A 33 -25.85 15.76 0.29
CA ALA A 33 -25.47 14.57 -0.46
C ALA A 33 -24.15 14.76 -1.21
N ALA A 34 -23.93 15.93 -1.84
CA ALA A 34 -22.68 16.24 -2.52
C ALA A 34 -21.50 16.31 -1.53
N VAL A 35 -21.67 17.01 -0.40
CA VAL A 35 -20.62 17.17 0.62
C VAL A 35 -20.26 15.82 1.23
N ILE A 36 -21.24 15.04 1.69
CA ILE A 36 -20.99 13.70 2.26
C ILE A 36 -20.40 12.78 1.18
N GLY A 37 -20.89 12.86 -0.06
CA GLY A 37 -20.32 12.13 -1.20
C GLY A 37 -18.82 12.39 -1.35
N THR A 38 -18.40 13.66 -1.32
CA THR A 38 -16.97 14.02 -1.39
C THR A 38 -16.17 13.59 -0.16
N PHE A 39 -16.76 13.62 1.05
CA PHE A 39 -16.09 13.10 2.25
C PHE A 39 -15.89 11.58 2.20
N VAL A 40 -16.88 10.84 1.72
CA VAL A 40 -16.80 9.37 1.58
C VAL A 40 -15.83 8.98 0.47
N LEU A 41 -15.84 9.68 -0.67
CA LEU A 41 -14.88 9.48 -1.76
C LEU A 41 -13.44 9.83 -1.33
N GLY A 42 -13.24 10.94 -0.60
CA GLY A 42 -11.93 11.35 -0.09
C GLY A 42 -11.35 10.36 0.92
N LEU A 43 -12.18 9.76 1.78
CA LEU A 43 -11.74 8.73 2.72
C LEU A 43 -11.23 7.46 2.03
N GLY A 44 -11.68 7.17 0.80
CA GLY A 44 -11.19 6.05 0.00
C GLY A 44 -9.78 6.29 -0.54
N ASP A 45 -9.40 7.56 -0.77
CA ASP A 45 -8.11 7.95 -1.35
C ASP A 45 -7.01 8.00 -0.27
N ASP A 46 -7.34 8.44 0.95
CA ASP A 46 -6.42 8.40 2.10
C ASP A 46 -6.06 6.96 2.52
N LEU A 47 -6.96 6.00 2.29
CA LEU A 47 -6.67 4.58 2.51
C LEU A 47 -5.77 3.97 1.41
N GLN A 48 -5.64 4.63 0.26
CA GLN A 48 -4.82 4.16 -0.87
C GLN A 48 -3.45 4.87 -0.94
N ASN A 49 -3.32 6.09 -0.41
CA ASN A 49 -2.11 6.91 -0.52
C ASN A 49 -1.00 6.62 0.52
N ASN A 50 -1.13 5.59 1.34
CA ASN A 50 -0.07 5.23 2.29
C ASN A 50 1.05 4.38 1.67
N GLN A 51 0.87 3.87 0.44
CA GLN A 51 1.89 3.06 -0.22
C GLN A 51 2.96 3.95 -0.87
N PRO A 52 4.26 3.70 -0.62
CA PRO A 52 5.33 4.40 -1.31
C PRO A 52 5.35 4.04 -2.80
N THR A 53 5.52 5.05 -3.64
CA THR A 53 5.69 4.89 -5.09
C THR A 53 7.16 4.61 -5.41
N ALA A 54 7.65 3.42 -5.11
CA ALA A 54 9.03 2.98 -5.37
C ALA A 54 9.10 1.94 -6.49
N SER A 55 10.13 2.02 -7.33
CA SER A 55 10.42 1.02 -8.36
C SER A 55 11.63 0.19 -7.97
N PHE A 56 11.52 -1.13 -8.03
CA PHE A 56 12.64 -2.04 -7.81
C PHE A 56 13.03 -2.75 -9.10
N ASN A 57 14.32 -3.01 -9.25
CA ASN A 57 14.89 -3.83 -10.32
C ASN A 57 15.53 -5.07 -9.68
N MET A 58 15.29 -6.25 -10.26
CA MET A 58 15.88 -7.51 -9.80
C MET A 58 16.79 -8.08 -10.90
N ASN A 59 18.06 -8.25 -10.57
CA ASN A 59 19.06 -8.83 -11.44
C ASN A 59 19.45 -10.22 -10.92
N PHE A 60 19.00 -11.27 -11.60
CA PHE A 60 19.30 -12.65 -11.26
C PHE A 60 20.68 -13.08 -11.77
N ASN A 61 21.48 -13.67 -10.90
CA ASN A 61 22.77 -14.29 -11.21
C ASN A 61 22.62 -15.81 -11.15
N ALA A 62 22.12 -16.39 -12.24
CA ALA A 62 21.96 -17.83 -12.42
C ALA A 62 23.12 -18.39 -13.26
N ASN A 63 24.30 -18.52 -12.65
CA ASN A 63 25.53 -18.92 -13.33
C ASN A 63 25.81 -20.44 -13.24
N GLY A 64 24.91 -21.22 -12.66
CA GLY A 64 25.07 -22.66 -12.46
C GLY A 64 26.07 -23.04 -11.36
N SER A 65 26.48 -22.08 -10.52
CA SER A 65 27.21 -22.32 -9.26
C SER A 65 26.32 -21.89 -8.11
N ALA A 66 26.07 -22.81 -7.16
CA ALA A 66 25.27 -22.51 -5.99
C ALA A 66 26.12 -21.83 -4.88
N PRO A 67 25.46 -21.07 -3.96
CA PRO A 67 24.09 -20.59 -4.11
C PRO A 67 24.01 -19.52 -5.20
N GLU A 68 23.00 -19.62 -6.06
CA GLU A 68 22.71 -18.54 -7.01
C GLU A 68 22.16 -17.32 -6.27
N SER A 69 22.14 -16.16 -6.91
CA SER A 69 21.74 -14.92 -6.22
C SER A 69 20.84 -14.03 -7.07
N VAL A 70 20.21 -13.08 -6.41
CA VAL A 70 19.45 -11.98 -7.00
C VAL A 70 19.89 -10.68 -6.34
N THR A 71 20.23 -9.68 -7.14
CA THR A 71 20.47 -8.32 -6.63
C THR A 71 19.24 -7.48 -6.85
N ILE A 72 18.66 -6.98 -5.77
CA ILE A 72 17.46 -6.15 -5.77
C ILE A 72 17.89 -4.72 -5.51
N SER A 73 17.61 -3.80 -6.43
CA SER A 73 17.99 -2.40 -6.33
C SER A 73 16.78 -1.47 -6.41
N HIS A 74 16.77 -0.41 -5.61
CA HIS A 74 15.80 0.67 -5.71
C HIS A 74 16.13 1.56 -6.92
N GLY A 75 15.32 1.44 -7.96
CA GLY A 75 15.48 2.14 -9.24
C GLY A 75 15.02 3.60 -9.23
N GLY A 76 14.36 4.04 -8.15
CA GLY A 76 13.85 5.39 -7.97
C GLY A 76 12.41 5.44 -7.44
N GLY A 77 11.93 6.65 -7.14
CA GLY A 77 10.64 6.89 -6.51
C GLY A 77 10.77 7.35 -5.06
N ASP A 78 9.76 7.07 -4.25
CA ASP A 78 9.75 7.44 -2.83
C ASP A 78 10.80 6.65 -2.03
N VAL A 79 11.40 7.32 -1.03
CA VAL A 79 12.26 6.66 -0.03
C VAL A 79 11.35 5.87 0.92
N ILE A 80 11.74 4.64 1.21
CA ILE A 80 11.04 3.81 2.20
C ILE A 80 11.75 3.97 3.55
N SER A 81 11.01 4.48 4.53
CA SER A 81 11.51 4.70 5.88
C SER A 81 11.82 3.37 6.57
N SER A 82 12.87 3.34 7.39
CA SER A 82 13.19 2.20 8.28
C SER A 82 12.09 1.86 9.30
N SER A 83 11.09 2.74 9.47
CA SER A 83 9.90 2.44 10.28
C SER A 83 8.92 1.49 9.59
N ASP A 84 8.91 1.49 8.26
CA ASP A 84 8.12 0.56 7.48
C ASP A 84 8.86 -0.76 7.33
N GLN A 85 8.12 -1.84 7.14
CA GLN A 85 8.70 -3.17 6.93
C GLN A 85 8.75 -3.48 5.44
N VAL A 86 9.92 -3.89 4.96
CA VAL A 86 10.11 -4.39 3.60
C VAL A 86 10.62 -5.81 3.64
N THR A 87 9.83 -6.75 3.14
CA THR A 87 10.20 -8.17 3.09
C THR A 87 10.39 -8.64 1.66
N VAL A 88 11.41 -9.46 1.45
CA VAL A 88 11.67 -10.14 0.19
C VAL A 88 11.32 -11.62 0.33
N ALA A 89 10.28 -12.03 -0.38
CA ALA A 89 9.82 -13.41 -0.40
C ALA A 89 10.13 -14.09 -1.73
N VAL A 90 10.28 -15.41 -1.69
CA VAL A 90 10.49 -16.25 -2.86
C VAL A 90 9.45 -17.37 -2.84
N THR A 91 8.90 -17.71 -4.01
CA THR A 91 7.97 -18.85 -4.14
C THR A 91 8.72 -20.18 -4.23
N GLY A 92 8.00 -21.28 -4.03
CA GLY A 92 8.62 -22.60 -4.00
C GLY A 92 9.26 -22.88 -2.64
N ASP A 93 9.78 -24.09 -2.45
CA ASP A 93 10.48 -24.47 -1.22
C ASP A 93 11.89 -23.88 -1.21
N LYS A 94 11.98 -22.54 -1.31
CA LYS A 94 13.21 -21.74 -1.34
C LYS A 94 13.17 -20.69 -0.24
N VAL A 95 14.36 -20.28 0.19
CA VAL A 95 14.57 -19.16 1.12
C VAL A 95 15.71 -18.28 0.61
N LEU A 96 15.76 -17.03 1.08
CA LEU A 96 16.74 -16.03 0.66
C LEU A 96 17.55 -15.55 1.85
N ASN A 97 18.85 -15.34 1.66
CA ASN A 97 19.73 -14.77 2.68
C ASN A 97 20.70 -13.74 2.07
N ASP A 98 21.17 -12.78 2.86
CA ASP A 98 22.22 -11.82 2.45
C ASP A 98 23.64 -12.40 2.54
N SER A 99 23.79 -13.58 3.15
CA SER A 99 25.04 -14.35 3.20
C SER A 99 25.08 -15.45 2.15
N SER A 100 26.24 -15.65 1.53
CA SER A 100 26.53 -16.78 0.64
C SER A 100 26.94 -18.05 1.37
N ASP A 101 27.21 -17.96 2.66
CA ASP A 101 27.92 -19.02 3.38
C ASP A 101 26.99 -19.85 4.28
N GLU A 102 25.78 -19.35 4.57
CA GLU A 102 24.85 -19.96 5.53
C GLU A 102 23.41 -19.74 5.04
N ALA A 103 22.55 -20.74 5.18
CA ALA A 103 21.10 -20.59 4.98
C ALA A 103 20.50 -19.64 6.02
N PRO A 104 19.40 -18.93 5.70
CA PRO A 104 18.80 -17.98 6.61
C PRO A 104 18.12 -18.68 7.79
N SER A 105 18.20 -18.08 8.98
CA SER A 105 17.50 -18.59 10.17
C SER A 105 16.01 -18.23 10.20
N GLU A 106 15.61 -17.25 9.40
CA GLU A 106 14.25 -16.72 9.32
C GLU A 106 13.87 -16.48 7.85
N ALA A 107 12.58 -16.61 7.51
CA ALA A 107 12.06 -16.31 6.19
C ALA A 107 10.65 -15.69 6.32
N PRO A 108 10.26 -14.71 5.46
CA PRO A 108 11.02 -14.10 4.37
C PRO A 108 12.19 -13.21 4.85
N PHE A 109 13.10 -12.82 3.95
CA PHE A 109 14.18 -11.89 4.26
C PHE A 109 13.60 -10.50 4.60
N ASP A 110 14.09 -9.86 5.67
CA ASP A 110 13.63 -8.55 6.14
C ASP A 110 14.69 -7.49 5.83
N TRP A 111 14.36 -6.55 4.95
CA TRP A 111 15.22 -5.43 4.58
C TRP A 111 14.97 -4.27 5.54
N ASN A 112 15.59 -4.36 6.71
CA ASN A 112 15.31 -3.52 7.88
C ASN A 112 16.04 -2.16 7.90
N GLU A 113 16.36 -1.62 6.74
CA GLU A 113 17.08 -0.35 6.57
C GLU A 113 16.22 0.68 5.82
N GLU A 114 16.63 1.95 5.87
CA GLU A 114 16.04 2.95 4.98
C GLU A 114 16.46 2.63 3.55
N ILE A 115 15.49 2.59 2.62
CA ILE A 115 15.73 2.25 1.22
C ILE A 115 15.48 3.48 0.36
N GLY A 116 16.55 4.06 -0.13
CA GLY A 116 16.57 5.18 -1.06
C GLY A 116 17.01 4.80 -2.46
N ALA A 117 16.93 5.77 -3.38
CA ALA A 117 17.31 5.57 -4.77
C ALA A 117 18.81 5.21 -4.90
N GLY A 118 19.08 4.07 -5.54
CA GLY A 118 20.43 3.55 -5.74
C GLY A 118 20.86 2.50 -4.71
N ASP A 119 20.10 2.31 -3.63
CA ASP A 119 20.37 1.26 -2.66
C ASP A 119 20.07 -0.12 -3.27
N SER A 120 20.84 -1.12 -2.86
CA SER A 120 20.71 -2.47 -3.37
C SER A 120 21.10 -3.52 -2.35
N GLU A 121 20.41 -4.64 -2.37
CA GLU A 121 20.68 -5.81 -1.55
C GLU A 121 20.91 -7.04 -2.44
N THR A 122 21.90 -7.87 -2.09
CA THR A 122 22.17 -9.12 -2.83
C THR A 122 21.76 -10.30 -1.98
N LEU A 123 20.79 -11.07 -2.47
CA LEU A 123 20.25 -12.23 -1.77
C LEU A 123 20.62 -13.53 -2.49
N TYR A 124 21.13 -14.48 -1.74
CA TYR A 124 21.48 -15.83 -2.16
C TYR A 124 20.30 -16.78 -1.90
N VAL A 125 20.03 -17.65 -2.87
CA VAL A 125 18.94 -18.62 -2.77
C VAL A 125 19.42 -19.93 -2.13
N TYR A 126 18.62 -20.44 -1.19
CA TYR A 126 18.80 -21.74 -0.54
C TYR A 126 17.53 -22.57 -0.65
N ASN A 127 17.64 -23.89 -0.51
CA ASN A 127 16.49 -24.78 -0.47
C ASN A 127 15.88 -24.78 0.95
N GLY A 128 14.59 -24.47 1.05
CA GLY A 128 13.88 -24.30 2.33
C GLY A 128 13.48 -25.59 3.05
N THR A 129 13.91 -26.76 2.57
CA THR A 129 13.41 -28.08 3.04
C THR A 129 14.38 -28.90 3.86
N THR A 130 15.58 -28.41 4.15
CA THR A 130 16.55 -29.21 4.90
C THR A 130 16.92 -28.51 6.19
N ASN A 131 16.88 -29.25 7.30
CA ASN A 131 17.56 -28.91 8.56
C ASN A 131 19.09 -28.93 8.38
N ASP A 132 19.55 -28.48 7.22
CA ASP A 132 20.90 -28.54 6.70
C ASP A 132 21.16 -27.11 6.24
N ASN A 133 21.93 -26.38 7.05
CA ASN A 133 22.17 -24.95 6.88
C ASN A 133 23.03 -24.63 5.65
N ASP A 134 23.42 -25.66 4.88
CA ASP A 134 24.32 -25.58 3.73
C ASP A 134 23.63 -25.98 2.42
N ALA A 135 22.29 -26.08 2.38
CA ALA A 135 21.58 -26.50 1.18
C ALA A 135 21.43 -25.36 0.15
N GLU A 136 22.55 -25.00 -0.46
CA GLU A 136 22.64 -23.98 -1.52
C GLU A 136 21.62 -24.25 -2.65
N GLY A 137 20.97 -23.19 -3.11
CA GLY A 137 19.88 -23.24 -4.07
C GLY A 137 20.31 -22.80 -5.47
N TYR A 138 19.54 -23.29 -6.44
CA TYR A 138 19.51 -22.78 -7.81
C TYR A 138 18.12 -22.21 -8.10
N TRP A 139 18.06 -21.24 -9.00
CA TRP A 139 16.83 -20.75 -9.61
C TRP A 139 16.29 -21.78 -10.60
N ASN A 140 14.98 -22.00 -10.54
CA ASN A 140 14.21 -22.92 -11.37
C ASN A 140 12.84 -22.30 -11.69
N GLY A 141 12.79 -21.00 -12.00
CA GLY A 141 11.55 -20.29 -12.28
C GLY A 141 10.76 -19.86 -11.04
N GLU A 142 11.39 -19.73 -9.87
CA GLU A 142 10.74 -19.15 -8.69
C GLU A 142 10.48 -17.65 -8.89
N THR A 143 9.40 -17.13 -8.30
CA THR A 143 9.08 -15.71 -8.30
C THR A 143 9.56 -15.07 -7.02
N VAL A 144 10.36 -14.01 -7.16
CA VAL A 144 10.80 -13.14 -6.06
C VAL A 144 9.87 -11.94 -5.99
N THR A 145 9.39 -11.62 -4.78
CA THR A 145 8.51 -10.48 -4.54
C THR A 145 9.08 -9.58 -3.45
N VAL A 146 9.01 -8.26 -3.68
CA VAL A 146 9.32 -7.24 -2.68
C VAL A 146 7.99 -6.74 -2.15
N ASN A 147 7.75 -6.96 -0.86
CA ASN A 147 6.50 -6.61 -0.18
C ASN A 147 6.78 -5.53 0.84
N TRP A 148 5.96 -4.49 0.84
CA TRP A 148 5.99 -3.42 1.82
C TRP A 148 4.80 -3.55 2.76
N GLN A 149 5.02 -3.20 4.01
CA GLN A 149 4.00 -3.02 5.03
C GLN A 149 4.29 -1.72 5.79
N SER A 150 3.25 -0.90 5.97
CA SER A 150 3.35 0.32 6.78
C SER A 150 3.75 -0.01 8.22
N ALA A 151 4.46 0.89 8.89
CA ALA A 151 4.89 0.75 10.29
C ALA A 151 3.77 0.30 11.27
N ASN A 152 2.52 0.70 11.03
CA ASN A 152 1.38 0.37 11.88
C ASN A 152 0.69 -0.96 11.50
N GLY A 153 1.11 -1.61 10.41
CA GLY A 153 0.53 -2.83 9.89
C GLY A 153 -0.82 -2.66 9.15
N ASP A 154 -1.35 -1.44 9.07
CA ASP A 154 -2.68 -1.15 8.52
C ASP A 154 -2.73 -1.23 6.98
N SER A 155 -1.58 -1.16 6.31
CA SER A 155 -1.48 -1.23 4.86
C SER A 155 -0.30 -2.10 4.44
N SER A 156 -0.49 -2.87 3.36
CA SER A 156 0.56 -3.66 2.74
C SER A 156 0.35 -3.74 1.24
N ALA A 157 1.44 -3.91 0.49
CA ALA A 157 1.41 -4.04 -0.95
C ALA A 157 2.69 -4.68 -1.50
N THR A 158 2.58 -5.32 -2.66
CA THR A 158 3.75 -5.82 -3.41
C THR A 158 4.27 -4.70 -4.33
N LEU A 159 5.51 -4.28 -4.12
CA LEU A 159 6.17 -3.19 -4.86
C LEU A 159 6.83 -3.69 -6.14
N ALA A 160 7.35 -4.92 -6.14
CA ALA A 160 7.90 -5.55 -7.31
C ALA A 160 7.75 -7.06 -7.26
N SER A 161 7.68 -7.68 -8.44
CA SER A 161 7.61 -9.13 -8.60
C SER A 161 8.31 -9.51 -9.89
N GLN A 162 9.20 -10.50 -9.83
CA GLN A 162 9.90 -10.99 -11.00
C GLN A 162 10.17 -12.49 -10.87
N THR A 163 9.94 -13.22 -11.96
CA THR A 163 10.25 -14.64 -12.06
C THR A 163 11.72 -14.83 -12.46
N ALA A 164 12.42 -15.66 -11.70
CA ALA A 164 13.79 -16.08 -11.94
C ALA A 164 13.91 -16.86 -13.26
N PRO A 165 15.10 -16.90 -13.87
CA PRO A 165 15.34 -17.64 -15.12
C PRO A 165 15.19 -19.16 -14.99
#